data_AF-A0A7W7AYN2-F1
#
_entry.id   AF-A0A7W7AYN2-F1
#
_cell.length_a   1.000
_cell.length_b   1.000
_cell.length_c   1.000
_cell.angle_alpha   90.00
_cell.angle_beta   90.00
_cell.angle_gamma   90.00
#
_symmetry.space_group_name_H-M   'P 1'
#
loop_
_entity.id
_entity.type
_entity.pdbx_description
1 polymer ?
#
loop_
_entity_poly.entity_id
_entity_poly.type
_entity_poly.pdbx_seq_one_letter_code
_entity_poly.pdbx_strand_id
1 'polypeptide(L)' 'MAAISHVFTLALVARMLSESEDRLWELTDQMEPEDGVLWVHDIDERETMAFTHFGIETLKELIADQPRPES' A
#
# COMPACT_ATOMS: atom_id res chain seq x y z
N MET A 1 19.31 9.40 3.21
CA MET A 1 18.09 8.61 3.40
C MET A 1 18.26 7.77 4.64
N ALA A 2 17.29 7.81 5.57
CA ALA A 2 17.29 6.83 6.65
C ALA A 2 16.93 5.46 6.04
N ALA A 3 17.54 4.39 6.53
CA ALA A 3 17.17 3.04 6.10
C ALA A 3 15.73 2.74 6.54
N ILE A 4 14.98 2.01 5.71
CA ILE A 4 13.64 1.53 6.06
C ILE A 4 13.80 0.56 7.24
N SER A 5 13.23 0.91 8.39
CA SER A 5 13.33 0.10 9.61
C SER A 5 12.14 -0.83 9.83
N HIS A 6 11.00 -0.50 9.23
CA HIS A 6 9.76 -1.26 9.30
C HIS A 6 8.84 -0.89 8.13
N VAL A 7 7.89 -1.78 7.85
CA VAL A 7 6.89 -1.65 6.80
C VAL A 7 5.53 -2.09 7.34
N PHE A 8 4.46 -1.67 6.68
CA PHE A 8 3.07 -1.98 7.05
C PHE A 8 2.44 -2.79 5.93
N THR A 9 2.01 -4.02 6.21
CA THR A 9 1.38 -4.91 5.22
C THR A 9 0.10 -4.30 4.66
N LEU A 10 -0.28 -4.67 3.43
CA LEU A 10 -1.50 -4.21 2.75
C LEU A 10 -2.76 -4.31 3.64
N ALA A 11 -2.98 -5.46 4.29
CA ALA A 11 -4.11 -5.64 5.22
C ALA A 11 -4.10 -4.65 6.39
N LEU A 12 -2.92 -4.27 6.90
CA LEU A 12 -2.80 -3.29 7.98
C LEU A 12 -3.07 -1.88 7.47
N VAL A 13 -2.55 -1.53 6.29
CA VAL A 13 -2.79 -0.22 5.67
C VAL A 13 -4.26 -0.05 5.28
N ALA A 14 -4.91 -1.08 4.73
CA ALA A 14 -6.35 -1.11 4.46
C ALA A 14 -7.16 -0.74 5.71
N ARG A 15 -6.84 -1.38 6.84
CA ARG A 15 -7.44 -1.05 8.14
C ARG A 15 -7.14 0.39 8.58
N MET A 16 -5.92 0.87 8.41
CA MET A 16 -5.51 2.23 8.80
C MET A 16 -6.23 3.32 8.00
N LEU A 17 -6.44 3.09 6.71
CA LEU A 17 -7.06 4.04 5.78
C LEU A 17 -8.58 3.88 5.67
N SER A 18 -9.17 2.89 6.34
CA SER A 18 -10.59 2.51 6.19
C SER A 18 -10.96 2.17 4.73
N GLU A 19 -10.04 1.51 4.03
CA GLU A 19 -10.18 1.07 2.64
C GLU A 19 -10.23 -0.46 2.53
N SER A 20 -10.71 -0.97 1.39
CA SER A 20 -10.63 -2.41 1.09
C SER A 20 -9.24 -2.76 0.56
N GLU A 21 -8.80 -3.98 0.87
CA GLU A 21 -7.55 -4.56 0.34
C GLU A 21 -7.55 -4.55 -1.19
N ASP A 22 -8.66 -4.94 -1.83
CA ASP A 22 -8.80 -4.95 -3.29
C ASP A 22 -8.56 -3.57 -3.92
N ARG A 23 -9.13 -2.50 -3.32
CA ARG A 23 -8.94 -1.14 -3.84
C ARG A 23 -7.50 -0.69 -3.67
N LEU A 24 -6.89 -0.98 -2.53
CA LEU A 24 -5.48 -0.66 -2.34
C LEU A 24 -4.62 -1.42 -3.34
N TRP A 25 -4.94 -2.68 -3.64
CA TRP A 25 -4.25 -3.46 -4.67
C TRP A 25 -4.27 -2.71 -6.01
N GLU A 26 -5.44 -2.37 -6.51
CA GLU A 26 -5.58 -1.65 -7.79
C GLU A 26 -4.84 -0.31 -7.81
N LEU A 27 -4.84 0.43 -6.69
CA LEU A 27 -4.11 1.70 -6.60
C LEU A 27 -2.59 1.49 -6.60
N THR A 28 -2.12 0.38 -6.04
CA THR A 28 -0.68 0.13 -5.91
C THR A 28 -0.04 -0.28 -7.24
N ASP A 29 -0.82 -0.74 -8.23
CA ASP A 29 -0.33 -0.92 -9.61
C ASP A 29 0.22 0.37 -10.24
N GLN A 30 -0.07 1.54 -9.64
CA GLN A 30 0.42 2.86 -10.07
C GLN A 30 1.67 3.30 -9.31
N MET A 31 2.15 2.49 -8.35
CA MET A 31 3.30 2.81 -7.49
C MET A 31 4.52 1.99 -7.88
N GLU A 32 5.67 2.64 -7.91
CA GLU A 32 6.97 1.98 -8.06
C GLU A 32 7.65 1.79 -6.69
N PRO A 33 8.71 0.97 -6.59
CA PRO A 33 9.44 0.80 -5.32
C PRO A 33 9.90 2.12 -4.67
N GLU A 34 10.23 3.12 -5.49
CA GLU A 34 10.59 4.47 -5.08
C GLU A 34 9.44 5.23 -4.39
N ASP A 35 8.19 4.88 -4.70
CA ASP A 35 6.99 5.39 -4.05
C ASP A 35 6.73 4.72 -2.70
N GLY A 36 7.60 3.79 -2.28
CA GLY A 36 7.58 3.22 -0.94
C GLY A 36 6.66 2.02 -0.79
N VAL A 37 6.30 1.35 -1.89
CA VAL A 37 5.73 0.00 -1.91
C VAL A 37 6.83 -1.06 -2.09
N LEU A 38 6.65 -2.24 -1.51
CA LEU A 38 7.46 -3.42 -1.81
C LEU A 38 6.68 -4.72 -1.59
N TRP A 39 7.18 -5.78 -2.20
CA TRP A 39 6.70 -7.14 -2.01
C TRP A 39 7.32 -7.81 -0.78
N VAL A 40 6.48 -8.46 0.01
CA VAL A 40 6.84 -9.31 1.13
C VAL A 40 6.45 -10.73 0.75
N HIS A 41 7.46 -11.58 0.58
CA HIS A 41 7.26 -13.02 0.37
C HIS A 41 7.29 -13.74 1.73
N ASP A 42 6.28 -14.57 1.96
CA ASP A 42 6.11 -15.40 3.14
C ASP A 42 6.32 -16.87 2.77
N ILE A 43 6.16 -17.78 3.73
CA ILE A 43 6.14 -19.21 3.50
C ILE A 43 4.95 -19.62 2.62
N ASP A 44 5.08 -20.77 1.96
CA ASP A 44 4.05 -21.37 1.11
C ASP A 44 3.63 -20.50 -0.10
N GLU A 45 4.59 -19.80 -0.73
CA GLU A 45 4.35 -18.96 -1.92
C GLU A 45 3.33 -17.83 -1.68
N ARG A 46 3.02 -17.54 -0.43
CA ARG A 46 2.19 -16.39 -0.09
C ARG A 46 3.03 -15.14 -0.25
N GLU A 47 2.47 -14.14 -0.89
CA GLU A 47 3.06 -12.83 -1.01
C GLU A 47 2.02 -11.77 -0.72
N THR A 48 2.47 -10.68 -0.12
CA THR A 48 1.66 -9.49 0.13
C THR A 48 2.51 -8.27 -0.13
N MET A 49 1.87 -7.18 -0.50
CA MET A 49 2.56 -5.89 -0.45
C MET A 49 2.69 -5.37 0.96
N ALA A 50 3.70 -4.54 1.15
CA ALA A 50 3.86 -3.70 2.31
C ALA A 50 4.34 -2.31 1.92
N PHE A 51 4.06 -1.35 2.80
CA PHE A 51 4.27 0.07 2.58
C PHE A 51 5.19 0.63 3.64
N THR A 52 6.08 1.53 3.22
CA THR A 52 6.77 2.43 4.14
C THR A 52 5.81 3.51 4.63
N HIS A 53 6.21 4.33 5.60
CA HIS A 53 5.43 5.50 5.98
C HIS A 53 5.22 6.46 4.80
N PHE A 54 6.24 6.63 3.96
CA PHE A 54 6.14 7.43 2.74
C PHE A 54 5.12 6.84 1.76
N GLY A 55 5.17 5.53 1.52
CA GLY A 55 4.20 4.88 0.63
C GLY A 55 2.75 4.93 1.12
N ILE A 56 2.53 5.02 2.43
CA ILE A 56 1.18 5.28 2.97
C ILE A 56 0.72 6.69 2.62
N GLU A 57 1.61 7.69 2.65
CA GLU A 57 1.25 9.05 2.22
C GLU A 57 0.99 9.10 0.70
N THR A 58 1.80 8.45 -0.12
CA THR A 58 1.54 8.33 -1.57
C THR A 58 0.20 7.65 -1.85
N LEU A 59 -0.14 6.57 -1.12
CA LEU A 59 -1.46 5.93 -1.24
C LEU A 59 -2.60 6.90 -0.90
N LYS A 60 -2.46 7.74 0.12
CA LYS A 60 -3.49 8.73 0.46
C LYS A 60 -3.70 9.75 -0.66
N GLU A 61 -2.63 10.17 -1.33
CA GLU A 61 -2.69 11.05 -2.49
C GLU A 61 -3.45 10.37 -3.65
N LEU A 62 -3.11 9.12 -3.98
CA LEU A 62 -3.82 8.34 -5.00
C LEU A 62 -5.30 8.13 -4.67
N ILE A 63 -5.62 7.86 -3.39
CA ILE A 63 -7.00 7.72 -2.92
C ILE A 63 -7.79 9.01 -3.10
N ALA A 64 -7.16 10.17 -2.86
CA ALA A 64 -7.78 11.48 -3.01
C ALA A 64 -8.01 11.84 -4.48
N ASP A 65 -7.08 11.48 -5.36
CA ASP A 65 -7.19 11.70 -6.81
C ASP A 65 -8.19 10.75 -7.49
N GLN A 66 -8.38 9.55 -6.92
CA GLN A 66 -9.29 8.52 -7.44
C GLN A 66 -10.32 8.13 -6.37
N PRO A 67 -11.20 9.05 -5.94
CA PRO A 67 -12.20 8.76 -4.94
C PRO A 67 -13.13 7.65 -5.43
N ARG A 68 -13.64 6.85 -4.48
CA ARG A 68 -14.55 5.75 -4.79
C ARG A 68 -15.74 6.28 -5.60
N PRO A 69 -16.16 5.61 -6.70
CA PRO A 69 -17.38 6.00 -7.38
C PRO A 69 -18.54 5.93 -6.37
N GLU A 70 -19.28 7.03 -6.24
CA GLU A 70 -20.49 7.06 -5.42
C GLU A 70 -21.45 5.98 -5.95
N SER A 71 -21.77 5.00 -5.11
CA SER A 71 -22.65 3.87 -5.42
C SER A 71 -24.12 4.24 -5.28
#